data_AF-A0A7V4PLW8-F1
#
_entry.id   AF-A0A7V4PLW8-F1
#
_cell.length_a   1.000
_cell.length_b   1.000
_cell.length_c   1.000
_cell.angle_alpha   90.00
_cell.angle_beta   90.00
_cell.angle_gamma   90.00
#
_symmetry.space_group_name_H-M   'P 1'
#
loop_
_entity.id
_entity.type
_entity.pdbx_description
1 polymer ?
#
loop_
_entity_poly.entity_id
_entity_poly.type
_entity_poly.pdbx_seq_one_letter_code
_entity_poly.pdbx_strand_id
1 'polypeptide(L)'
;MKIAMMSAWNTDSGVSIHAELIGREWIKLGHSLQVFTFLPSDFHGTAIVGKDEPYVLRCFTTSHCSQPYLDPRPFLSEDFEVFVVQDLGMLPMDELAKIFFHIRRKAVTVNIIHDNRPSS
;
A
#
# COMPACT_ATOMS: atom_id res chain seq x y z
N MET A 1 1.90 -5.15 -16.92
CA MET A 1 1.47 -5.98 -15.78
C MET A 1 0.40 -5.22 -15.02
N LYS A 2 -0.46 -5.94 -14.30
CA LYS A 2 -1.41 -5.38 -13.33
C LYS A 2 -0.80 -5.45 -11.94
N ILE A 3 -0.52 -4.29 -11.34
CA ILE A 3 0.23 -4.18 -10.09
C ILE A 3 -0.67 -3.54 -9.04
N ALA A 4 -0.83 -4.21 -7.90
CA ALA A 4 -1.38 -3.60 -6.71
C ALA A 4 -0.24 -3.18 -5.78
N MET A 5 -0.32 -1.98 -5.19
CA MET A 5 0.64 -1.47 -4.23
C MET A 5 -0.06 -1.07 -2.93
N MET A 6 0.29 -1.71 -1.81
CA MET A 6 -0.13 -1.30 -0.47
C MET A 6 0.98 -0.48 0.19
N SER A 7 0.77 0.82 0.36
CA SER A 7 1.80 1.76 0.83
C SER A 7 1.19 3.09 1.32
N ALA A 8 1.99 3.92 1.99
CA ALA A 8 1.73 5.35 2.06
C ALA A 8 1.68 5.95 0.64
N TRP A 9 0.78 6.92 0.43
CA TRP A 9 0.57 7.60 -0.85
C TRP A 9 0.01 9.01 -0.65
N ASN A 10 0.51 9.98 -1.42
CA ASN A 10 0.16 11.40 -1.30
C ASN A 10 0.36 11.96 0.13
N THR A 11 1.31 11.41 0.90
CA THR A 11 1.71 11.95 2.21
C THR A 11 3.14 12.46 2.20
N ASP A 12 3.52 13.23 3.21
CA ASP A 12 4.87 13.74 3.42
C ASP A 12 5.86 12.70 4.00
N SER A 13 5.48 11.42 4.07
CA SER A 13 6.36 10.34 4.54
C SER A 13 7.39 9.92 3.48
N GLY A 14 8.57 9.48 3.92
CA GLY A 14 9.62 8.96 3.03
C GLY A 14 9.16 7.74 2.22
N VAL A 15 8.32 6.89 2.81
CA VAL A 15 7.69 5.74 2.14
C VAL A 15 6.77 6.20 1.02
N SER A 16 5.96 7.24 1.24
CA SER A 16 5.10 7.82 0.20
C SER A 16 5.93 8.35 -0.97
N ILE A 17 6.99 9.10 -0.69
CA ILE A 17 7.88 9.65 -1.74
C ILE A 17 8.45 8.52 -2.60
N HIS A 18 8.98 7.46 -1.98
CA HIS A 18 9.51 6.31 -2.72
C HIS A 18 8.42 5.60 -3.55
N ALA A 19 7.28 5.31 -2.93
CA ALA A 19 6.16 4.62 -3.56
C ALA A 19 5.62 5.39 -4.77
N GLU A 20 5.45 6.70 -4.64
CA GLU A 20 4.94 7.57 -5.70
C GLU A 20 5.88 7.66 -6.89
N LEU A 21 7.19 7.81 -6.66
CA LEU A 21 8.18 7.84 -7.73
C LEU A 21 8.14 6.55 -8.56
N ILE A 22 8.16 5.40 -7.90
CA ILE A 22 8.14 4.11 -8.58
C ILE A 22 6.78 3.83 -9.26
N GLY A 23 5.68 4.05 -8.54
CA GLY A 23 4.34 3.77 -9.04
C GLY A 23 3.98 4.62 -10.27
N ARG A 24 4.38 5.89 -10.28
CA ARG A 24 4.14 6.78 -11.43
C ARG A 24 4.97 6.38 -12.65
N GLU A 25 6.19 5.90 -12.47
CA GLU A 25 6.99 5.38 -13.58
C GLU A 25 6.42 4.07 -14.13
N TRP A 26 5.86 3.18 -13.31
CA TRP A 26 5.17 1.99 -13.81
C TRP A 26 4.01 2.35 -14.75
N ILE A 27 3.24 3.38 -14.42
CA ILE A 27 2.16 3.87 -15.31
C ILE A 27 2.74 4.38 -16.63
N LYS A 28 3.82 5.18 -16.59
CA LYS A 28 4.49 5.69 -17.80
C LYS A 28 5.03 4.57 -18.69
N LEU A 29 5.46 3.46 -18.10
CA LEU A 29 5.90 2.25 -18.81
C LEU A 29 4.74 1.37 -19.30
N GLY A 30 3.48 1.81 -19.14
CA GLY A 30 2.30 1.10 -19.63
C GLY A 30 1.82 -0.03 -18.72
N HIS A 31 2.19 -0.04 -17.44
CA HIS A 31 1.60 -0.94 -16.46
C HIS A 31 0.34 -0.34 -15.85
N SER A 32 -0.57 -1.20 -15.40
CA SER A 32 -1.73 -0.79 -14.60
C SER A 32 -1.33 -0.81 -13.13
N LEU A 33 -1.62 0.27 -12.42
CA LEU A 33 -1.37 0.39 -10.99
C LEU A 33 -2.72 0.51 -10.27
N GLN A 34 -2.86 -0.16 -9.14
CA GLN A 34 -3.89 0.07 -8.13
C GLN A 34 -3.19 0.31 -6.80
N VAL A 35 -3.38 1.48 -6.20
CA VAL A 35 -2.82 1.81 -4.90
C VAL A 35 -3.88 1.57 -3.83
N PHE A 36 -3.49 0.86 -2.78
CA PHE A 36 -4.21 0.78 -1.52
C PHE A 36 -3.42 1.58 -0.51
N THR A 37 -4.06 2.58 0.12
CA THR A 37 -3.39 3.47 1.06
C THR A 37 -4.25 3.78 2.28
N PHE A 38 -3.67 4.57 3.18
CA PHE A 38 -4.24 4.91 4.47
C PHE A 38 -5.49 5.79 4.36
N LEU A 39 -6.43 5.59 5.29
CA LEU A 39 -7.57 6.48 5.49
C LEU A 39 -7.11 7.90 5.84
N PRO A 40 -7.85 8.95 5.44
CA PRO A 40 -7.48 10.33 5.78
C PRO A 40 -7.39 10.62 7.28
N SER A 41 -8.10 9.85 8.11
CA SER A 41 -8.11 9.99 9.55
C SER A 41 -6.93 9.34 10.27
N ASP A 42 -6.18 8.45 9.61
CA ASP A 42 -5.12 7.66 10.23
C ASP A 42 -4.12 7.20 9.15
N PHE A 43 -3.00 7.92 8.99
CA PHE A 43 -2.04 7.74 7.91
C PHE A 43 -0.58 7.90 8.36
N HIS A 44 0.35 7.35 7.58
CA HIS A 44 1.79 7.51 7.83
C HIS A 44 2.30 8.86 7.29
N GLY A 45 2.87 9.67 8.17
CA GLY A 45 3.32 11.04 7.88
C GLY A 45 2.69 12.05 8.86
N THR A 46 2.77 13.33 8.51
CA THR A 46 2.12 14.43 9.26
C THR A 46 1.09 15.18 8.42
N ALA A 47 1.15 15.09 7.10
CA ALA A 47 0.19 15.72 6.20
C ALA A 47 -0.10 14.88 4.94
N ILE A 48 -1.32 15.00 4.43
CA ILE A 48 -1.66 14.61 3.06
C ILE A 48 -1.34 15.80 2.16
N VAL A 49 -0.44 15.60 1.21
CA VAL A 49 0.15 16.67 0.37
C VAL A 49 -0.32 16.64 -1.07
N GLY A 50 -1.11 15.64 -1.46
CA GLY A 50 -1.58 15.42 -2.83
C GLY A 50 -3.05 15.07 -2.94
N LYS A 51 -3.56 15.07 -4.17
CA LYS A 51 -4.90 14.55 -4.49
C LYS A 51 -4.76 13.14 -5.05
N ASP A 52 -5.65 12.28 -4.62
CA ASP A 52 -5.68 10.89 -5.06
C ASP A 52 -6.05 10.79 -6.54
N GLU A 53 -5.26 9.99 -7.26
CA GLU A 53 -5.53 9.61 -8.63
C GLU A 53 -6.67 8.57 -8.70
N PRO A 54 -7.28 8.36 -9.89
CA PRO A 54 -8.36 7.38 -10.05
C PRO A 54 -8.00 5.94 -9.65
N TYR A 55 -6.71 5.63 -9.59
CA TYR A 55 -6.19 4.32 -9.20
C TYR A 55 -5.82 4.23 -7.72
N VAL A 56 -6.18 5.21 -6.88
CA VAL A 56 -5.86 5.23 -5.45
C VAL A 56 -7.13 4.97 -4.63
N LEU A 57 -7.05 3.99 -3.72
CA LEU A 57 -8.10 3.65 -2.78
C LEU A 57 -7.58 3.77 -1.34
N ARG A 58 -8.22 4.63 -0.56
CA ARG A 58 -7.96 4.76 0.88
C ARG A 58 -8.80 3.76 1.65
N CYS A 59 -8.20 2.68 2.15
CA CYS A 59 -8.97 1.52 2.61
C CYS A 59 -8.44 0.83 3.87
N PHE A 60 -7.43 1.39 4.54
CA PHE A 60 -6.93 0.84 5.80
C PHE A 60 -6.35 1.90 6.72
N THR A 61 -6.16 1.59 8.00
CA THR A 61 -5.48 2.45 8.98
C THR A 61 -4.04 2.00 9.18
N THR A 62 -3.23 2.81 9.85
CA THR A 62 -1.92 2.39 10.36
C THR A 62 -2.03 1.28 11.41
N SER A 63 -0.91 0.62 11.67
CA SER A 63 -0.73 -0.34 12.79
C SER A 63 -0.87 0.30 14.17
N HIS A 64 -0.72 1.62 14.27
CA HIS A 64 -0.81 2.37 15.53
C HIS A 64 -2.23 2.82 15.87
N CYS A 65 -3.19 2.63 14.97
CA CYS A 65 -4.59 2.92 15.23
C CYS A 65 -5.08 2.08 16.41
N SER A 66 -5.88 2.68 17.31
CA SER A 66 -6.43 1.96 18.48
C SER A 66 -7.38 0.82 18.10
N GLN A 67 -7.98 0.92 16.90
CA GLN A 67 -8.80 -0.13 16.29
C GLN A 67 -8.34 -0.28 14.83
N PRO A 68 -7.29 -1.10 14.57
CA PRO A 68 -6.80 -1.31 13.22
C PRO A 68 -7.92 -1.80 12.29
N TYR A 69 -8.00 -1.18 11.12
CA TYR A 69 -9.03 -1.44 10.13
C TYR A 69 -8.40 -1.66 8.77
N LEU A 70 -8.97 -2.60 8.01
CA LEU A 70 -8.68 -2.83 6.60
C LEU A 70 -9.99 -3.26 5.93
N ASP A 71 -10.39 -2.56 4.87
CA ASP A 71 -11.45 -3.02 3.98
C ASP A 71 -10.90 -4.13 3.09
N PRO A 72 -11.34 -5.40 3.22
CA PRO A 72 -10.79 -6.49 2.43
C PRO A 72 -11.26 -6.45 0.98
N ARG A 73 -12.35 -5.73 0.65
CA ARG A 73 -13.00 -5.82 -0.65
C ARG A 73 -12.05 -5.47 -1.80
N PRO A 74 -11.33 -4.32 -1.78
CA PRO A 74 -10.43 -3.98 -2.89
C PRO A 74 -9.30 -5.01 -3.08
N PHE A 75 -8.73 -5.53 -2.00
CA PHE A 75 -7.68 -6.55 -2.07
C PHE A 75 -8.16 -7.85 -2.71
N LEU A 76 -9.44 -8.20 -2.53
CA LEU A 76 -10.03 -9.43 -3.04
C LEU A 76 -10.60 -9.27 -4.46
N SER A 77 -11.25 -8.16 -4.76
CA SER A 77 -11.95 -7.91 -6.04
C SER A 77 -11.06 -7.38 -7.15
N GLU A 78 -10.06 -6.56 -6.83
CA GLU A 78 -9.20 -5.97 -7.86
C GLU A 78 -8.34 -7.03 -8.54
N ASP A 79 -8.16 -6.86 -9.85
CA ASP A 79 -7.41 -7.78 -10.69
C ASP A 79 -5.96 -7.32 -10.81
N PHE A 80 -5.05 -8.04 -10.15
CA PHE A 80 -3.62 -7.77 -10.14
C PHE A 80 -2.81 -9.07 -10.14
N GLU A 81 -1.67 -9.02 -10.82
CA GLU A 81 -0.72 -10.13 -10.98
C GLU A 81 0.40 -10.06 -9.93
N VAL A 82 0.70 -8.85 -9.47
CA VAL A 82 1.74 -8.56 -8.47
C VAL A 82 1.15 -7.72 -7.36
N PHE A 83 1.38 -8.12 -6.10
CA PHE A 83 1.01 -7.37 -4.91
C PHE A 83 2.27 -6.90 -4.20
N VAL A 84 2.57 -5.62 -4.32
CA VAL A 84 3.72 -4.96 -3.71
C VAL A 84 3.28 -4.34 -2.39
N VAL A 85 3.98 -4.65 -1.31
CA VAL A 85 3.74 -4.07 0.01
C VAL A 85 4.97 -3.30 0.41
N GLN A 86 4.79 -2.10 0.95
CA GLN A 86 5.88 -1.27 1.46
C GLN A 86 5.67 -0.96 2.93
N ASP A 87 6.76 -0.98 3.69
CA ASP A 87 6.79 -0.57 5.09
C ASP A 87 5.81 -1.33 5.99
N LEU A 88 5.96 -2.66 6.02
CA LEU A 88 5.08 -3.58 6.77
C LEU A 88 4.82 -3.16 8.22
N GLY A 89 5.78 -2.51 8.89
CA GLY A 89 5.65 -2.07 10.28
C GLY A 89 4.53 -1.04 10.50
N MET A 90 4.19 -0.27 9.47
CA MET A 90 3.12 0.73 9.51
C MET A 90 1.75 0.18 9.11
N LEU A 91 1.67 -1.06 8.60
CA LEU A 91 0.44 -1.63 8.05
C LEU A 91 -0.33 -2.43 9.11
N PRO A 92 -1.68 -2.55 8.99
CA PRO A 92 -2.49 -3.32 9.92
C PRO A 92 -2.34 -4.83 9.61
N MET A 93 -1.19 -5.39 10.01
CA MET A 93 -0.76 -6.74 9.61
C MET A 93 -1.73 -7.84 10.02
N ASP A 94 -2.36 -7.73 11.19
CA ASP A 94 -3.34 -8.72 11.66
C ASP A 94 -4.57 -8.77 10.76
N GLU A 95 -5.04 -7.62 10.29
CA GLU A 95 -6.17 -7.54 9.36
C GLU A 95 -5.78 -8.04 7.96
N LEU A 96 -4.57 -7.68 7.50
CA LEU A 96 -4.03 -8.19 6.23
C LEU A 96 -3.86 -9.72 6.27
N ALA A 97 -3.37 -10.28 7.39
CA ALA A 97 -3.12 -11.71 7.55
C ALA A 97 -4.40 -12.54 7.38
N LYS A 98 -5.56 -12.04 7.83
CA LYS A 98 -6.87 -12.69 7.68
C LYS A 98 -7.23 -12.94 6.20
N ILE A 99 -6.78 -12.07 5.29
CA ILE A 99 -7.07 -12.17 3.86
C ILE A 99 -5.87 -12.59 3.00
N PHE A 100 -4.65 -12.62 3.57
CA PHE A 100 -3.41 -12.79 2.82
C PHE A 100 -3.35 -14.09 2.00
N PHE A 101 -3.93 -15.18 2.51
CA PHE A 101 -4.03 -16.44 1.77
C PHE A 101 -4.77 -16.28 0.42
N HIS A 102 -5.79 -15.42 0.36
CA HIS A 102 -6.52 -15.14 -0.88
C HIS A 102 -5.68 -14.35 -1.86
N ILE A 103 -4.96 -13.33 -1.36
CA ILE A 103 -4.04 -12.50 -2.17
C ILE A 103 -2.95 -13.37 -2.79
N ARG A 104 -2.31 -14.23 -1.99
CA ARG A 104 -1.23 -15.12 -2.41
C ARG A 104 -1.63 -16.18 -3.44
N ARG A 105 -2.91 -16.53 -3.55
CA ARG A 105 -3.40 -17.45 -4.58
C ARG A 105 -3.52 -16.80 -5.95
N LYS A 106 -3.67 -15.48 -6.02
CA LYS A 106 -3.88 -14.76 -7.29
C LYS A 106 -2.69 -13.92 -7.75
N ALA A 107 -1.79 -13.53 -6.85
CA ALA A 107 -0.69 -12.63 -7.18
C ALA A 107 0.64 -13.04 -6.54
N VAL A 108 1.73 -12.73 -7.25
CA VAL A 108 3.08 -12.77 -6.67
C VAL A 108 3.19 -11.64 -5.65
N THR A 109 3.56 -11.95 -4.42
CA THR A 109 3.66 -10.97 -3.34
C THR A 109 5.12 -10.53 -3.14
N VAL A 110 5.37 -9.23 -3.16
CA VAL A 110 6.70 -8.63 -2.99
C VAL A 110 6.66 -7.66 -1.81
N ASN A 111 7.63 -7.77 -0.91
CA ASN A 111 7.79 -6.83 0.21
C ASN A 111 8.99 -5.91 -0.06
N ILE A 112 8.79 -4.61 0.09
CA ILE A 112 9.83 -3.58 0.04
C ILE A 112 10.14 -3.14 1.47
N ILE A 113 11.35 -3.46 1.91
CA ILE A 113 11.85 -3.11 3.24
C ILE A 113 12.44 -1.70 3.19
N HIS A 114 11.88 -0.81 3.99
CA HIS A 114 12.45 0.50 4.28
C HIS A 114 13.20 0.39 5.59
N ASP A 115 14.51 0.61 5.57
CA ASP A 115 15.33 0.51 6.78
C ASP A 115 16.12 1.80 6.99
N ASN A 116 16.11 2.32 8.23
CA ASN A 116 16.86 3.53 8.59
C ASN A 116 18.25 3.20 9.17
N ARG A 117 18.51 1.90 9.39
CA ARG A 117 19.80 1.30 9.78
C ARG A 117 19.90 -0.07 9.10
N PRO A 118 21.07 -0.69 8.93
CA PRO A 118 21.11 -2.07 8.47
C PRO A 118 20.42 -2.98 9.49
N SER A 119 19.54 -3.87 9.02
CA SER A 119 18.96 -4.92 9.85
C SER A 119 20.10 -5.76 10.46
N SER A 120 20.16 -5.85 11.80
CA SER A 120 21.17 -6.60 12.55
C SER A 120 20.96 -8.11 12.45
#